data_AF-A0A943ZIC4-F1
#
_entry.id   AF-A0A943ZIC4-F1
#
_cell.length_a   1.000
_cell.length_b   1.000
_cell.length_c   1.000
_cell.angle_alpha   90.00
_cell.angle_beta   90.00
_cell.angle_gamma   90.00
#
_symmetry.space_group_name_H-M   'P 1'
#
loop_
_entity.id
_entity.type
_entity.pdbx_description
1 polymer ?
#
loop_
_entity_poly.entity_id
_entity_poly.type
_entity_poly.pdbx_seq_one_letter_code
_entity_poly.pdbx_strand_id
1 'polypeptide(L)'
;MKFLKSVSRLLTIPVLGRERRKRARLEVEKALNALFRTEKYIYTRRFEQAAALNLSLPRQNFHVISLGTNCFPRMTLNLWGLKPRKAEGEPSMPFDLSVHPLPVVVKYLKNHFEGYFDAVEFDEKNGYWVNPSDGIKFIHDKQNDRDFFVDRYRKRIANLWAALDDDKPCLLVCHDMGGVDTAKVNELYDFIQTRCGRKKFKLILAVFNGTVGKCNENIKVYTDNFPCKNYLYMDKFAKFTKAGYHFEEPFVRFCREEVLEMLEN
;
A
#
# COMPACT_ATOMS: atom_id res chain seq x y z
N MET A 1 18.06 -15.41 6.63
CA MET A 1 19.12 -16.42 6.89
C MET A 1 20.53 -15.94 6.53
N LYS A 2 20.77 -15.33 5.36
CA LYS A 2 22.10 -14.74 5.02
C LYS A 2 22.55 -13.64 5.99
N PHE A 3 21.65 -12.72 6.38
CA PHE A 3 21.96 -11.66 7.35
C PHE A 3 22.41 -12.19 8.72
N LEU A 4 21.64 -13.10 9.34
CA LEU A 4 21.99 -13.72 10.62
C LEU A 4 23.34 -14.46 10.56
N LYS A 5 23.63 -15.13 9.44
CA LYS A 5 24.93 -15.78 9.20
C LYS A 5 26.08 -14.78 9.05
N SER A 6 25.82 -13.59 8.49
CA SER A 6 26.82 -12.52 8.41
C SER A 6 27.09 -11.88 9.77
N VAL A 7 26.04 -11.62 10.55
CA VAL A 7 26.14 -11.08 11.92
C VAL A 7 26.82 -12.08 12.84
N SER A 8 26.45 -13.36 12.80
CA SER A 8 27.10 -14.40 13.60
C SER A 8 28.58 -14.56 13.27
N ARG A 9 28.96 -14.41 11.99
CA ARG A 9 30.36 -14.40 11.56
C ARG A 9 31.13 -13.25 12.19
N LEU A 10 30.58 -12.03 12.16
CA LEU A 10 31.21 -10.84 12.75
C LEU A 10 31.38 -10.98 14.27
N LEU A 11 30.32 -11.37 14.97
CA LEU A 11 30.30 -11.53 16.43
C LEU A 11 31.27 -12.62 16.94
N THR A 12 31.67 -13.55 16.07
CA THR A 12 32.57 -14.65 16.44
C THR A 12 34.00 -14.49 15.94
N ILE A 13 34.35 -13.37 15.28
CA ILE A 13 35.73 -13.06 14.87
C ILE A 13 36.72 -13.15 16.04
N PRO A 14 36.42 -12.61 17.24
CA PRO A 14 37.36 -12.64 18.37
C PRO A 14 37.62 -14.04 18.94
N VAL A 15 36.80 -15.04 18.59
CA VAL A 15 36.95 -16.41 19.13
C VAL A 15 38.16 -17.09 18.46
N LEU A 16 39.14 -17.44 19.29
CA LEU A 16 40.36 -18.15 18.87
C LEU A 16 40.09 -19.65 18.64
N GLY A 17 40.72 -20.20 17.60
CA GLY A 17 40.60 -21.62 17.22
C GLY A 17 39.39 -21.91 16.34
N ARG A 18 39.63 -22.60 15.22
CA ARG A 18 38.62 -22.85 14.17
C ARG A 18 37.37 -23.56 14.69
N GLU A 19 37.54 -24.65 15.45
CA GLU A 19 36.43 -25.43 15.98
C GLU A 19 35.66 -24.69 17.10
N ARG A 20 36.37 -23.95 17.96
CA ARG A 20 35.74 -23.10 18.98
C ARG A 20 34.91 -21.98 18.34
N ARG A 21 35.44 -21.33 17.29
CA ARG A 21 34.73 -20.32 16.51
C ARG A 21 33.50 -20.90 15.81
N LYS A 22 33.59 -22.12 15.25
CA LYS A 22 32.46 -22.80 14.61
C LYS A 22 31.34 -23.10 15.61
N ARG A 23 31.67 -23.60 16.81
CA ARG A 23 30.70 -23.83 17.89
C ARG A 23 30.05 -22.53 18.38
N ALA A 24 30.87 -21.52 18.68
CA ALA A 24 30.37 -20.20 19.08
C ALA A 24 29.41 -19.60 18.04
N ARG A 25 29.72 -19.77 16.75
CA ARG A 25 28.85 -19.29 15.66
C ARG A 25 27.50 -19.97 15.67
N LEU A 26 27.45 -21.28 15.87
CA LEU A 26 26.18 -22.02 15.92
C LEU A 26 25.32 -21.57 17.10
N GLU A 27 25.92 -21.35 18.28
CA GLU A 27 25.20 -20.87 19.46
C GLU A 27 24.69 -19.43 19.29
N VAL A 28 25.50 -18.53 18.72
CA VAL A 28 25.07 -17.18 18.36
C VAL A 28 23.93 -17.23 17.33
N GLU A 29 24.01 -18.09 16.32
CA GLU A 29 22.93 -18.25 15.34
C GLU A 29 21.64 -18.77 15.98
N LYS A 30 21.71 -19.73 16.91
CA LYS A 30 20.54 -20.21 17.65
C LYS A 30 19.92 -19.09 18.49
N ALA A 31 20.72 -18.35 19.24
CA ALA A 31 20.25 -17.24 20.09
C ALA A 31 19.58 -16.13 19.26
N LEU A 32 20.21 -15.70 18.18
CA LEU A 32 19.63 -14.70 17.27
C LEU A 32 18.33 -15.19 16.62
N ASN A 33 18.25 -16.46 16.24
CA ASN A 33 17.01 -17.04 15.72
C ASN A 33 15.90 -17.06 16.77
N ALA A 34 16.21 -17.40 18.03
CA ALA A 34 15.23 -17.38 19.13
C ALA A 34 14.71 -15.96 19.37
N LEU A 35 15.61 -14.97 19.46
CA LEU A 35 15.24 -13.56 19.62
C LEU A 35 14.34 -13.07 18.48
N PHE A 36 14.69 -13.38 17.23
CA PHE A 36 13.90 -12.98 16.07
C PHE A 36 12.50 -13.62 16.06
N ARG A 37 12.38 -14.88 16.51
CA ARG A 37 11.08 -15.55 16.66
C ARG A 37 10.24 -14.90 17.77
N THR A 38 10.85 -14.58 18.91
CA THR A 38 10.17 -13.92 20.02
C THR A 38 9.68 -12.52 19.62
N GLU A 39 10.51 -11.73 18.95
CA GLU A 39 10.11 -10.43 18.41
C GLU A 39 8.91 -10.60 17.48
N LYS A 40 9.00 -11.52 16.51
CA LYS A 40 7.90 -11.77 15.59
C LYS A 40 6.62 -12.18 16.28
N TYR A 41 6.70 -13.01 17.32
CA TYR A 41 5.55 -13.39 18.11
C TYR A 41 4.90 -12.17 18.79
N ILE A 42 5.70 -11.33 19.47
CA ILE A 42 5.22 -10.11 20.14
C ILE A 42 4.51 -9.17 19.15
N TYR A 43 5.13 -8.90 18.01
CA TYR A 43 4.57 -7.96 17.04
C TYR A 43 3.43 -8.56 16.21
N THR A 44 3.34 -9.89 16.10
CA THR A 44 2.13 -10.55 15.59
C THR A 44 0.97 -10.32 16.54
N ARG A 45 1.16 -10.47 17.86
CA ARG A 45 0.10 -10.19 18.84
C ARG A 45 -0.36 -8.73 18.83
N ARG A 46 0.58 -7.79 18.74
CA ARG A 46 0.25 -6.35 18.61
C ARG A 46 -0.48 -6.05 17.31
N PHE A 47 -0.05 -6.65 16.20
CA PHE A 47 -0.75 -6.57 14.93
C PHE A 47 -2.18 -7.09 15.04
N GLU A 48 -2.40 -8.27 15.63
CA GLU A 48 -3.74 -8.87 15.83
C GLU A 48 -4.66 -7.91 16.61
N GLN A 49 -4.15 -7.32 17.69
CA GLN A 49 -4.89 -6.35 18.51
C GLN A 49 -5.27 -5.09 17.72
N ALA A 50 -4.31 -4.50 17.00
CA ALA A 50 -4.55 -3.30 16.21
C ALA A 50 -5.45 -3.56 14.99
N ALA A 51 -5.32 -4.72 14.35
CA ALA A 51 -6.18 -5.14 13.24
C ALA A 51 -7.61 -5.43 13.71
N ALA A 52 -7.79 -5.98 14.93
CA ALA A 52 -9.12 -6.19 15.51
C ALA A 52 -9.93 -4.90 15.63
N LEU A 53 -9.28 -3.77 15.95
CA LEU A 53 -9.92 -2.45 15.98
C LEU A 53 -10.42 -2.01 14.61
N ASN A 54 -9.71 -2.36 13.53
CA ASN A 54 -10.15 -2.07 12.16
C ASN A 54 -11.29 -3.00 11.74
N LEU A 55 -11.19 -4.28 12.11
CA LEU A 55 -12.20 -5.29 11.80
C LEU A 55 -13.53 -5.05 12.54
N SER A 56 -13.51 -4.39 13.71
CA SER A 56 -14.71 -4.02 14.45
C SER A 56 -15.45 -2.82 13.86
N LEU A 57 -14.86 -2.09 12.92
CA LEU A 57 -15.57 -1.00 12.23
C LEU A 57 -16.69 -1.56 11.34
N PRO A 58 -17.78 -0.81 11.13
CA PRO A 58 -18.82 -1.19 10.18
C PRO A 58 -18.33 -0.97 8.74
N ARG A 59 -17.39 -1.80 8.28
CA ARG A 59 -16.69 -1.68 6.98
C ARG A 59 -17.62 -1.69 5.75
N GLN A 60 -18.86 -2.12 5.93
CA GLN A 60 -19.91 -2.06 4.90
C GLN A 60 -20.54 -0.66 4.75
N ASN A 61 -20.28 0.27 5.66
CA ASN A 61 -20.86 1.62 5.70
C ASN A 61 -19.96 2.69 5.06
N PHE A 62 -18.77 2.34 4.57
CA PHE A 62 -17.86 3.26 3.90
C PHE A 62 -17.04 2.53 2.83
N HIS A 63 -16.47 3.29 1.90
CA HIS A 63 -15.53 2.79 0.90
C HIS A 63 -14.10 3.23 1.25
N VAL A 64 -13.13 2.36 1.00
CA VAL A 64 -11.70 2.73 1.01
C VAL A 64 -11.17 2.59 -0.41
N ILE A 65 -10.81 3.69 -1.06
CA ILE A 65 -10.37 3.70 -2.44
C ILE A 65 -8.86 3.94 -2.46
N SER A 66 -8.11 2.99 -3.02
CA SER A 66 -6.68 3.22 -3.25
C SER A 66 -6.48 4.01 -4.53
N LEU A 67 -5.63 5.04 -4.46
CA LEU A 67 -5.23 5.88 -5.57
C LEU A 67 -3.69 5.94 -5.63
N GLY A 68 -3.17 6.24 -6.81
CA GLY A 68 -1.78 6.68 -6.95
C GLY A 68 -0.79 5.62 -7.40
N THR A 69 0.46 5.84 -6.99
CA THR A 69 1.66 5.39 -7.70
C THR A 69 2.08 3.96 -7.43
N ASN A 70 1.49 3.28 -6.45
CA ASN A 70 1.79 1.89 -6.16
C ASN A 70 0.70 1.21 -5.32
N CYS A 71 0.97 -0.05 -5.01
CA CYS A 71 0.01 -0.93 -4.35
C CYS A 71 -0.02 -0.79 -2.81
N PHE A 72 0.78 0.11 -2.20
CA PHE A 72 0.91 0.21 -0.75
C PHE A 72 -0.42 0.44 -0.04
N PRO A 73 -1.25 1.44 -0.41
CA PRO A 73 -2.50 1.69 0.31
C PRO A 73 -3.42 0.46 0.28
N ARG A 74 -3.61 -0.16 -0.89
CA ARG A 74 -4.43 -1.37 -1.01
C ARG A 74 -3.86 -2.52 -0.19
N MET A 75 -2.57 -2.82 -0.32
CA MET A 75 -1.97 -3.99 0.33
C MET A 75 -1.92 -3.84 1.86
N THR A 76 -1.51 -2.68 2.36
CA THR A 76 -1.39 -2.42 3.79
C THR A 76 -2.76 -2.34 4.44
N LEU A 77 -3.70 -1.57 3.90
CA LEU A 77 -5.03 -1.44 4.51
C LEU A 77 -5.82 -2.77 4.49
N ASN A 78 -5.57 -3.65 3.50
CA ASN A 78 -6.11 -5.01 3.48
C ASN A 78 -5.48 -5.94 4.51
N LEU A 79 -4.15 -5.85 4.67
CA LEU A 79 -3.45 -6.68 5.64
C LEU A 79 -4.02 -6.38 7.03
N TRP A 80 -4.11 -5.10 7.36
CA TRP A 80 -4.53 -4.61 8.67
C TRP A 80 -6.05 -4.57 8.88
N GLY A 81 -6.84 -4.99 7.90
CA GLY A 81 -8.29 -5.20 8.04
C GLY A 81 -9.14 -3.94 7.92
N LEU A 82 -8.58 -2.77 7.57
CA LEU A 82 -9.35 -1.54 7.35
C LEU A 82 -10.12 -1.58 6.03
N LYS A 83 -9.48 -2.05 4.96
CA LYS A 83 -10.14 -2.31 3.67
C LYS A 83 -10.47 -3.81 3.56
N PRO A 84 -11.71 -4.21 3.24
CA PRO A 84 -12.06 -5.62 3.08
C PRO A 84 -11.28 -6.30 1.94
N ARG A 85 -11.09 -7.62 2.07
CA ARG A 85 -10.39 -8.44 1.07
C ARG A 85 -11.37 -8.94 0.00
N LYS A 86 -10.83 -9.37 -1.14
CA LYS A 86 -11.64 -10.02 -2.19
C LYS A 86 -12.41 -11.24 -1.66
N ALA A 87 -11.83 -12.00 -0.74
CA ALA A 87 -12.49 -13.15 -0.09
C ALA A 87 -13.69 -12.74 0.79
N GLU A 88 -13.78 -11.47 1.18
CA GLU A 88 -14.90 -10.86 1.90
C GLU A 88 -15.87 -10.13 0.95
N GLY A 89 -15.72 -10.30 -0.38
CA GLY A 89 -16.57 -9.69 -1.39
C GLY A 89 -16.09 -8.33 -1.92
N GLU A 90 -14.94 -7.81 -1.46
CA GLU A 90 -14.46 -6.49 -1.90
C GLU A 90 -14.12 -6.47 -3.40
N PRO A 91 -14.78 -5.61 -4.20
CA PRO A 91 -14.42 -5.42 -5.59
C PRO A 91 -13.03 -4.79 -5.71
N SER A 92 -12.29 -5.18 -6.76
CA SER A 92 -11.05 -4.48 -7.10
C SER A 92 -11.34 -3.26 -7.96
N MET A 93 -10.54 -2.22 -7.79
CA MET A 93 -10.60 -0.94 -8.50
C MET A 93 -9.43 -0.81 -9.49
N PRO A 94 -9.42 0.15 -10.43
CA PRO A 94 -8.44 0.13 -11.53
C PRO A 94 -7.02 0.47 -11.07
N PHE A 95 -6.88 1.11 -9.92
CA PHE A 95 -5.58 1.45 -9.31
C PHE A 95 -5.14 0.42 -8.25
N ASP A 96 -6.00 -0.54 -7.91
CA ASP A 96 -5.62 -1.64 -7.03
C ASP A 96 -4.60 -2.53 -7.73
N LEU A 97 -3.48 -2.80 -7.05
CA LEU A 97 -2.45 -3.75 -7.51
C LEU A 97 -1.83 -3.35 -8.87
N SER A 98 -1.77 -2.05 -9.15
CA SER A 98 -1.07 -1.47 -10.29
C SER A 98 -0.28 -0.24 -9.88
N VAL A 99 0.53 0.28 -10.81
CA VAL A 99 1.35 1.49 -10.63
C VAL A 99 0.89 2.51 -11.65
N HIS A 100 0.28 3.59 -11.19
CA HIS A 100 -0.18 4.70 -12.01
C HIS A 100 0.45 6.01 -11.52
N PRO A 101 1.25 6.71 -12.34
CA PRO A 101 1.73 8.04 -11.99
C PRO A 101 0.55 8.95 -11.59
N LEU A 102 0.71 9.80 -10.57
CA LEU A 102 -0.36 10.67 -10.10
C LEU A 102 -0.99 11.53 -11.23
N PRO A 103 -0.21 12.16 -12.13
CA PRO A 103 -0.81 12.91 -13.25
C PRO A 103 -1.71 12.05 -14.14
N VAL A 104 -1.41 10.76 -14.26
CA VAL A 104 -2.14 9.79 -15.08
C VAL A 104 -3.41 9.33 -14.38
N VAL A 105 -3.40 9.18 -13.05
CA VAL A 105 -4.62 8.97 -12.26
C VAL A 105 -5.60 10.12 -12.49
N VAL A 106 -5.12 11.36 -12.38
CA VAL A 106 -5.95 12.56 -12.60
C VAL A 106 -6.48 12.63 -14.03
N LYS A 107 -5.62 12.39 -15.03
CA LYS A 107 -6.01 12.31 -16.46
C LYS A 107 -7.20 11.36 -16.65
N TYR A 108 -7.07 10.12 -16.18
CA TYR A 108 -8.07 9.08 -16.43
C TYR A 108 -9.36 9.23 -15.62
N LEU A 109 -9.28 9.83 -14.43
CA LEU A 109 -10.49 10.21 -13.69
C LEU A 109 -11.27 11.29 -14.43
N LYS A 110 -10.59 12.35 -14.90
CA LYS A 110 -11.24 13.48 -15.57
C LYS A 110 -11.82 13.16 -16.94
N ASN A 111 -11.19 12.27 -17.70
CA ASN A 111 -11.66 11.88 -19.04
C ASN A 111 -12.50 10.59 -19.03
N HIS A 112 -12.98 10.14 -17.86
CA HIS A 112 -13.79 8.93 -17.74
C HIS A 112 -13.13 7.65 -18.31
N PHE A 113 -11.81 7.53 -18.19
CA PHE A 113 -11.00 6.42 -18.74
C PHE A 113 -11.04 6.30 -20.27
N GLU A 114 -11.36 7.38 -20.99
CA GLU A 114 -11.27 7.40 -22.44
C GLU A 114 -9.82 7.15 -22.90
N GLY A 115 -9.65 6.22 -23.86
CA GLY A 115 -8.35 5.81 -24.40
C GLY A 115 -7.48 4.96 -23.46
N TYR A 116 -8.00 4.52 -22.30
CA TYR A 116 -7.21 3.82 -21.27
C TYR A 116 -6.53 2.53 -21.76
N PHE A 117 -7.06 1.91 -22.81
CA PHE A 117 -6.60 0.63 -23.36
C PHE A 117 -5.80 0.75 -24.66
N ASP A 118 -5.66 1.95 -25.22
CA ASP A 118 -5.21 2.14 -26.61
C ASP A 118 -3.74 1.72 -26.77
N ALA A 119 -2.89 2.22 -25.88
CA ALA A 119 -1.46 1.93 -25.85
C ALA A 119 -1.09 0.77 -24.91
N VAL A 120 -2.06 -0.03 -24.47
CA VAL A 120 -1.78 -1.15 -23.56
C VAL A 120 -1.22 -2.34 -24.34
N GLU A 121 -0.08 -2.85 -23.87
CA GLU A 121 0.62 -3.99 -24.43
C GLU A 121 1.17 -4.91 -23.32
N PHE A 122 1.48 -6.15 -23.68
CA PHE A 122 2.12 -7.10 -22.76
C PHE A 122 3.64 -7.01 -22.89
N ASP A 123 4.32 -6.65 -21.80
CA ASP A 123 5.77 -6.62 -21.73
C ASP A 123 6.29 -8.03 -21.46
N GLU A 124 6.66 -8.76 -22.51
CA GLU A 124 7.18 -10.13 -22.44
C GLU A 124 8.45 -10.24 -21.57
N LYS A 125 9.29 -9.20 -21.55
CA LYS A 125 10.53 -9.19 -20.78
C LYS A 125 10.25 -9.19 -19.28
N ASN A 126 9.24 -8.44 -18.85
CA ASN A 126 8.88 -8.33 -17.44
C ASN A 126 7.69 -9.23 -17.04
N GLY A 127 7.00 -9.82 -18.00
CA GLY A 127 5.87 -10.71 -17.84
C GLY A 127 4.64 -10.02 -17.24
N TYR A 128 4.33 -8.79 -17.64
CA TYR A 128 3.12 -8.08 -17.21
C TYR A 128 2.64 -7.04 -18.22
N TRP A 129 1.38 -6.64 -18.12
CA TRP A 129 0.82 -5.58 -18.96
C TRP A 129 1.37 -4.18 -18.60
N VAL A 130 1.56 -3.34 -19.60
CA VAL A 130 2.01 -1.95 -19.46
C VAL A 130 1.20 -1.02 -20.36
N ASN A 131 1.12 0.25 -19.99
CA ASN A 131 0.83 1.33 -20.94
C ASN A 131 2.11 2.19 -21.01
N PRO A 132 2.96 2.02 -22.04
CA PRO A 132 4.23 2.73 -22.14
C PRO A 132 4.04 4.24 -22.25
N SER A 133 3.02 4.68 -23.00
CA SER A 133 2.72 6.08 -23.25
C SER A 133 2.40 6.85 -21.97
N ASP A 134 1.69 6.22 -21.03
CA ASP A 134 1.33 6.82 -19.74
C ASP A 134 2.18 6.28 -18.57
N GLY A 135 3.21 5.46 -18.84
CA GLY A 135 4.07 4.88 -17.80
C GLY A 135 3.33 3.99 -16.78
N ILE A 136 2.17 3.42 -17.14
CA ILE A 136 1.40 2.55 -16.23
C ILE A 136 2.00 1.16 -16.23
N LYS A 137 2.11 0.54 -15.05
CA LYS A 137 2.54 -0.85 -14.91
C LYS A 137 1.49 -1.66 -14.17
N PHE A 138 0.98 -2.70 -14.82
CA PHE A 138 0.03 -3.65 -14.24
C PHE A 138 0.77 -4.85 -13.65
N ILE A 139 1.66 -4.57 -12.68
CA ILE A 139 2.69 -5.51 -12.18
C ILE A 139 2.14 -6.85 -11.65
N HIS A 140 0.86 -6.90 -11.30
CA HIS A 140 0.17 -8.10 -10.81
C HIS A 140 -0.65 -8.85 -11.89
N ASP A 141 -0.76 -8.30 -13.11
CA ASP A 141 -1.48 -8.90 -14.23
C ASP A 141 -0.50 -9.63 -15.15
N LYS A 142 -0.32 -10.93 -14.88
CA LYS A 142 0.71 -11.80 -15.50
C LYS A 142 0.22 -12.62 -16.71
N GLN A 143 -1.09 -12.66 -16.93
CA GLN A 143 -1.68 -13.44 -18.01
C GLN A 143 -1.65 -12.62 -19.30
N ASN A 144 -0.93 -13.08 -20.32
CA ASN A 144 -0.92 -12.47 -21.65
C ASN A 144 -2.21 -12.83 -22.42
N ASP A 145 -3.32 -12.21 -22.01
CA ASP A 145 -4.63 -12.32 -22.64
C ASP A 145 -5.29 -10.93 -22.66
N ARG A 146 -5.34 -10.30 -23.84
CA ARG A 146 -5.79 -8.90 -23.99
C ARG A 146 -7.26 -8.74 -23.64
N ASP A 147 -8.09 -9.66 -24.10
CA ASP A 147 -9.55 -9.57 -23.92
C ASP A 147 -9.89 -9.75 -22.44
N PHE A 148 -9.26 -10.72 -21.79
CA PHE A 148 -9.40 -10.91 -20.36
C PHE A 148 -8.88 -9.73 -19.54
N PHE A 149 -7.75 -9.14 -19.94
CA PHE A 149 -7.21 -7.92 -19.32
C PHE A 149 -8.21 -6.75 -19.43
N VAL A 150 -8.74 -6.50 -20.64
CA VAL A 150 -9.67 -5.39 -20.90
C VAL A 150 -10.99 -5.60 -20.16
N ASP A 151 -11.58 -6.80 -20.20
CA ASP A 151 -12.82 -7.11 -19.46
C ASP A 151 -12.63 -6.92 -17.95
N ARG A 152 -11.51 -7.41 -17.41
CA ARG A 152 -11.15 -7.22 -16.00
C ARG A 152 -11.07 -5.75 -15.64
N TYR A 153 -10.40 -4.92 -16.44
CA TYR A 153 -10.22 -3.50 -16.12
C TYR A 153 -11.48 -2.68 -16.35
N ARG A 154 -12.33 -3.02 -17.33
CA ARG A 154 -13.67 -2.42 -17.47
C ARG A 154 -14.51 -2.64 -16.21
N LYS A 155 -14.52 -3.86 -15.67
CA LYS A 155 -15.19 -4.18 -14.40
C LYS A 155 -14.59 -3.38 -13.23
N ARG A 156 -13.27 -3.27 -13.16
CA ARG A 156 -12.60 -2.46 -12.12
C ARG A 156 -12.95 -0.98 -12.20
N ILE A 157 -12.98 -0.40 -13.40
CA ILE A 157 -13.39 0.99 -13.64
C ILE A 157 -14.84 1.19 -13.21
N ALA A 158 -15.75 0.27 -13.58
CA ALA A 158 -17.14 0.32 -13.14
C ALA A 158 -17.26 0.26 -11.60
N ASN A 159 -16.48 -0.58 -10.92
CA ASN A 159 -16.46 -0.66 -9.46
C ASN A 159 -16.01 0.65 -8.80
N LEU A 160 -15.03 1.35 -9.38
CA LEU A 160 -14.60 2.65 -8.90
C LEU A 160 -15.73 3.68 -9.00
N TRP A 161 -16.38 3.75 -10.16
CA TRP A 161 -17.49 4.68 -10.35
C TRP A 161 -18.66 4.36 -9.42
N ALA A 162 -19.03 3.08 -9.30
CA ALA A 162 -20.06 2.65 -8.35
C ALA A 162 -19.73 3.05 -6.90
N ALA A 163 -18.48 2.90 -6.46
CA ALA A 163 -18.06 3.31 -5.13
C ALA A 163 -18.05 4.85 -4.94
N LEU A 164 -17.75 5.61 -5.99
CA LEU A 164 -17.81 7.07 -5.95
C LEU A 164 -19.26 7.59 -5.98
N ASP A 165 -20.15 6.91 -6.68
CA ASP A 165 -21.58 7.22 -6.81
C ASP A 165 -22.45 6.78 -5.63
N ASP A 166 -22.04 5.74 -4.89
CA ASP A 166 -22.72 5.29 -3.67
C ASP A 166 -22.74 6.40 -2.62
N ASP A 167 -23.83 6.58 -1.87
CA ASP A 167 -23.96 7.59 -0.81
C ASP A 167 -23.02 7.37 0.39
N LYS A 168 -22.46 6.15 0.53
CA LYS A 168 -21.53 5.83 1.62
C LYS A 168 -20.28 6.72 1.61
N PRO A 169 -19.80 7.19 2.78
CA PRO A 169 -18.56 7.94 2.88
C PRO A 169 -17.35 7.24 2.23
N CYS A 170 -16.42 8.02 1.69
CA CYS A 170 -15.22 7.49 1.02
C CYS A 170 -13.93 7.98 1.66
N LEU A 171 -13.08 7.05 2.10
CA LEU A 171 -11.67 7.32 2.34
C LEU A 171 -10.89 7.05 1.05
N LEU A 172 -10.32 8.08 0.44
CA LEU A 172 -9.41 7.94 -0.69
C LEU A 172 -7.98 8.08 -0.20
N VAL A 173 -7.12 7.14 -0.58
CA VAL A 173 -5.74 7.10 -0.10
C VAL A 173 -4.80 7.05 -1.29
N CYS A 174 -4.14 8.19 -1.54
CA CYS A 174 -3.14 8.37 -2.58
C CYS A 174 -1.74 8.15 -2.00
N HIS A 175 -0.92 7.35 -2.67
CA HIS A 175 0.50 7.21 -2.33
C HIS A 175 1.41 7.80 -3.41
N ASP A 176 2.46 8.52 -3.00
CA ASP A 176 3.52 9.03 -3.87
C ASP A 176 4.93 8.71 -3.32
N MET A 177 5.87 8.37 -4.21
CA MET A 177 7.25 7.98 -3.88
C MET A 177 8.24 9.15 -4.08
N GLY A 178 7.98 10.28 -3.44
CA GLY A 178 8.88 11.43 -3.39
C GLY A 178 8.81 12.35 -4.62
N GLY A 179 8.89 13.67 -4.37
CA GLY A 179 8.75 14.68 -5.43
C GLY A 179 7.29 14.95 -5.81
N VAL A 180 6.42 15.07 -4.80
CA VAL A 180 4.97 15.23 -4.99
C VAL A 180 4.65 16.46 -5.84
N ASP A 181 3.93 16.25 -6.94
CA ASP A 181 3.26 17.31 -7.68
C ASP A 181 2.00 17.75 -6.93
N THR A 182 2.14 18.73 -6.05
CA THR A 182 1.02 19.23 -5.23
C THR A 182 -0.07 19.88 -6.06
N ALA A 183 0.24 20.40 -7.25
CA ALA A 183 -0.78 20.92 -8.16
C ALA A 183 -1.70 19.79 -8.63
N LYS A 184 -1.14 18.62 -8.97
CA LYS A 184 -1.93 17.44 -9.33
C LYS A 184 -2.67 16.81 -8.15
N VAL A 185 -2.11 16.86 -6.95
CA VAL A 185 -2.83 16.44 -5.73
C VAL A 185 -4.05 17.33 -5.47
N ASN A 186 -3.90 18.65 -5.64
CA ASN A 186 -5.02 19.58 -5.49
C ASN A 186 -6.06 19.40 -6.61
N GLU A 187 -5.63 19.21 -7.86
CA GLU A 187 -6.53 18.92 -8.99
C GLU A 187 -7.32 17.62 -8.74
N LEU A 188 -6.69 16.59 -8.16
CA LEU A 188 -7.35 15.37 -7.74
C LEU A 188 -8.42 15.63 -6.68
N TYR A 189 -8.09 16.43 -5.67
CA TYR A 189 -9.04 16.81 -4.62
C TYR A 189 -10.26 17.54 -5.19
N ASP A 190 -10.04 18.55 -6.05
CA ASP A 190 -11.11 19.34 -6.64
C ASP A 190 -12.05 18.47 -7.51
N PHE A 191 -11.47 17.51 -8.26
CA PHE A 191 -12.26 16.53 -9.00
C PHE A 191 -13.12 15.66 -8.06
N ILE A 192 -12.52 15.10 -7.01
CA ILE A 192 -13.25 14.26 -6.03
C ILE A 192 -14.34 15.08 -5.34
N GLN A 193 -14.05 16.31 -4.92
CA GLN A 193 -15.01 17.20 -4.28
C GLN A 193 -16.21 17.46 -5.18
N THR A 194 -15.96 17.76 -6.45
CA THR A 194 -17.03 17.95 -7.45
C THR A 194 -17.83 16.67 -7.64
N ARG A 195 -17.16 15.51 -7.72
CA ARG A 195 -17.80 14.20 -7.97
C ARG A 195 -18.64 13.71 -6.80
N CYS A 196 -18.13 13.86 -5.58
CA CYS A 196 -18.82 13.46 -4.36
C CYS A 196 -19.95 14.43 -4.01
N GLY A 197 -19.85 15.71 -4.38
CA GLY A 197 -20.90 16.69 -4.11
C GLY A 197 -21.17 16.80 -2.61
N ARG A 198 -22.33 16.30 -2.16
CA ARG A 198 -22.73 16.30 -0.73
C ARG A 198 -22.23 15.08 0.06
N LYS A 199 -21.73 14.05 -0.63
CA LYS A 199 -21.19 12.84 0.00
C LYS A 199 -19.93 13.18 0.78
N LYS A 200 -19.82 12.60 1.98
CA LYS A 200 -18.62 12.73 2.82
C LYS A 200 -17.46 11.99 2.20
N PHE A 201 -16.31 12.65 2.15
CA PHE A 201 -15.06 12.00 1.77
C PHE A 201 -13.87 12.60 2.50
N LYS A 202 -12.80 11.84 2.57
CA LYS A 202 -11.48 12.28 3.02
C LYS A 202 -10.45 11.84 1.99
N LEU A 203 -9.50 12.72 1.67
CA LEU A 203 -8.35 12.39 0.82
C LEU A 203 -7.08 12.41 1.67
N ILE A 204 -6.42 11.25 1.74
CA ILE A 204 -5.09 11.11 2.35
C ILE A 204 -4.04 11.09 1.25
N LEU A 205 -3.00 11.91 1.39
CA LEU A 205 -1.76 11.82 0.65
C LEU A 205 -0.69 11.20 1.55
N ALA A 206 -0.29 9.97 1.26
CA ALA A 206 0.81 9.27 1.91
C ALA A 206 2.11 9.44 1.10
N VAL A 207 3.16 9.90 1.75
CA VAL A 207 4.45 10.19 1.10
C VAL A 207 5.57 9.60 1.92
N PHE A 208 6.33 8.69 1.31
CA PHE A 208 7.46 8.06 1.97
C PHE A 208 8.79 8.47 1.36
N ASN A 209 9.77 8.77 2.22
CA ASN A 209 11.10 9.25 1.82
C ASN A 209 11.04 10.48 0.90
N GLY A 210 10.12 11.41 1.16
CA GLY A 210 9.89 12.56 0.28
C GLY A 210 9.47 13.80 1.05
N THR A 211 9.47 14.93 0.33
CA THR A 211 8.90 16.20 0.80
C THR A 211 7.58 16.45 0.10
N VAL A 212 6.71 17.21 0.77
CA VAL A 212 5.42 17.64 0.25
C VAL A 212 5.37 19.15 0.31
N GLY A 213 5.00 19.78 -0.80
CA GLY A 213 4.69 21.21 -0.82
C GLY A 213 3.37 21.52 -0.10
N LYS A 214 2.90 22.75 -0.24
CA LYS A 214 1.58 23.13 0.29
C LYS A 214 0.46 22.47 -0.53
N CYS A 215 -0.38 21.67 0.14
CA CYS A 215 -1.62 21.12 -0.41
C CYS A 215 -2.83 21.94 0.05
N ASN A 216 -4.00 21.68 -0.55
CA ASN A 216 -5.30 22.10 -0.03
C ASN A 216 -5.43 21.64 1.43
N GLU A 217 -5.94 22.51 2.31
CA GLU A 217 -6.04 22.26 3.76
C GLU A 217 -6.94 21.07 4.14
N ASN A 218 -7.86 20.69 3.23
CA ASN A 218 -8.73 19.54 3.41
C ASN A 218 -8.07 18.21 3.05
N ILE A 219 -6.84 18.23 2.52
CA ILE A 219 -6.06 17.04 2.20
C ILE A 219 -5.21 16.67 3.40
N LYS A 220 -5.37 15.44 3.88
CA LYS A 220 -4.65 14.90 5.02
C LYS A 220 -3.32 14.34 4.55
N VAL A 221 -2.21 14.94 4.97
CA VAL A 221 -0.88 14.52 4.55
C VAL A 221 -0.24 13.63 5.63
N TYR A 222 0.18 12.43 5.25
CA TYR A 222 0.95 11.52 6.08
C TYR A 222 2.35 11.35 5.48
N THR A 223 3.38 11.75 6.22
CA THR A 223 4.78 11.60 5.80
C THR A 223 5.54 10.67 6.72
N ASP A 224 6.34 9.77 6.16
CA ASP A 224 7.22 8.90 6.94
C ASP A 224 8.44 8.48 6.12
N ASN A 225 9.36 7.74 6.73
CA ASN A 225 10.47 7.10 6.03
C ASN A 225 10.30 5.58 6.01
N PHE A 226 10.77 4.95 4.93
CA PHE A 226 10.80 3.49 4.91
C PHE A 226 11.68 2.95 6.05
N PRO A 227 11.28 1.84 6.70
CA PRO A 227 11.99 1.29 7.84
C PRO A 227 13.35 0.72 7.46
N CYS A 228 13.58 0.46 6.17
CA CYS A 228 14.86 0.02 5.63
C CYS A 228 14.99 0.32 4.13
N LYS A 229 16.24 0.32 3.63
CA LYS A 229 16.53 0.45 2.20
C LYS A 229 15.92 -0.74 1.45
N ASN A 230 15.23 -0.46 0.33
CA ASN A 230 14.53 -1.44 -0.49
C ASN A 230 13.41 -2.18 0.25
N TYR A 231 12.76 -1.53 1.22
CA TYR A 231 11.55 -2.09 1.84
C TYR A 231 10.54 -2.43 0.74
N LEU A 232 10.17 -3.71 0.67
CA LEU A 232 9.09 -4.18 -0.17
C LEU A 232 7.84 -4.28 0.68
N TYR A 233 6.71 -3.81 0.17
CA TYR A 233 5.43 -3.95 0.85
C TYR A 233 5.16 -5.43 1.12
N MET A 234 4.80 -5.77 2.36
CA MET A 234 4.64 -7.16 2.82
C MET A 234 5.93 -7.99 2.85
N ASP A 235 7.11 -7.37 2.86
CA ASP A 235 8.37 -8.10 2.99
C ASP A 235 8.33 -9.00 4.23
N LYS A 236 8.44 -10.32 4.03
CA LYS A 236 8.49 -11.32 5.11
C LYS A 236 9.58 -11.07 6.15
N PHE A 237 10.60 -10.27 5.83
CA PHE A 237 11.68 -9.90 6.74
C PHE A 237 11.35 -8.68 7.60
N ALA A 238 10.41 -7.82 7.18
CA ALA A 238 9.97 -6.64 7.92
C ALA A 238 8.56 -6.82 8.52
N LYS A 239 7.69 -7.57 7.86
CA LYS A 239 6.34 -7.87 8.31
C LYS A 239 6.36 -8.58 9.67
N PHE A 240 5.54 -8.07 10.59
CA PHE A 240 5.45 -8.51 11.97
C PHE A 240 6.76 -8.45 12.74
N THR A 241 7.69 -7.59 12.34
CA THR A 241 8.84 -7.19 13.17
C THR A 241 8.54 -5.87 13.85
N LYS A 242 9.39 -5.43 14.78
CA LYS A 242 9.28 -4.11 15.40
C LYS A 242 9.25 -3.00 14.35
N ALA A 243 10.18 -3.06 13.40
CA ALA A 243 10.34 -2.03 12.37
C ALA A 243 9.12 -1.96 11.44
N GLY A 244 8.62 -3.10 10.97
CA GLY A 244 7.42 -3.14 10.13
C GLY A 244 6.18 -2.66 10.87
N TYR A 245 5.99 -3.07 12.14
CA TYR A 245 4.87 -2.61 12.95
C TYR A 245 4.89 -1.09 13.15
N HIS A 246 6.04 -0.52 13.55
CA HIS A 246 6.16 0.92 13.79
C HIS A 246 6.11 1.78 12.53
N PHE A 247 6.24 1.18 11.35
CA PHE A 247 6.05 1.86 10.07
C PHE A 247 4.58 1.76 9.59
N GLU A 248 4.02 0.55 9.58
CA GLU A 248 2.69 0.31 8.99
C GLU A 248 1.55 0.72 9.93
N GLU A 249 1.65 0.44 11.23
CA GLU A 249 0.54 0.69 12.17
C GLU A 249 0.19 2.17 12.30
N PRO A 250 1.14 3.11 12.45
CA PRO A 250 0.79 4.52 12.57
C PRO A 250 0.06 5.07 11.33
N PHE A 251 0.46 4.65 10.13
CA PHE A 251 -0.24 4.97 8.89
C PHE A 251 -1.67 4.40 8.86
N VAL A 252 -1.83 3.14 9.26
CA VAL A 252 -3.16 2.50 9.29
C VAL A 252 -4.06 3.16 10.34
N ARG A 253 -3.51 3.50 11.52
CA ARG A 253 -4.23 4.23 12.57
C ARG A 253 -4.68 5.59 12.07
N PHE A 254 -3.79 6.34 11.40
CA PHE A 254 -4.12 7.62 10.78
C PHE A 254 -5.29 7.49 9.80
N CYS A 255 -5.29 6.46 8.95
CA CYS A 255 -6.43 6.18 8.07
C CYS A 255 -7.71 5.82 8.83
N ARG A 256 -7.62 5.03 9.90
CA ARG A 256 -8.76 4.65 10.74
C ARG A 256 -9.39 5.86 11.42
N GLU A 257 -8.58 6.78 11.94
CA GLU A 257 -9.07 8.00 12.61
C GLU A 257 -9.90 8.86 11.65
N GLU A 258 -9.45 9.03 10.40
CA GLU A 258 -10.23 9.74 9.38
C GLU A 258 -11.51 9.00 8.98
N VAL A 259 -11.53 7.65 9.03
CA VAL A 259 -12.76 6.87 8.84
C VAL A 259 -13.75 7.12 9.99
N LEU A 260 -13.29 7.08 11.24
CA LEU A 260 -14.14 7.33 12.40
C LEU A 260 -14.75 8.73 12.34
N GLU A 261 -13.95 9.75 12.01
CA GLU A 261 -14.43 11.13 11.87
C GLU A 261 -15.53 11.27 10.79
N MET A 262 -15.42 10.51 9.68
CA MET A 262 -16.46 10.48 8.65
C MET A 262 -17.77 9.80 9.12
N LEU A 263 -17.68 8.83 10.02
CA LEU A 263 -18.81 8.04 10.52
C LEU A 263 -19.52 8.65 11.75
N GLU A 264 -18.84 9.50 12.52
CA GLU A 264 -19.35 10.09 13.77
C GLU A 264 -20.27 11.31 13.56
N ASN A 265 -20.33 11.86 12.35
CA ASN A 265 -21.14 13.03 11.99
C ASN A 265 -22.26 12.70 11.02
#